data_AF-A0A9D0Z3F6-F1
#
_entry.id   AF-A0A9D0Z3F6-F1
#
_cell.length_a   1.000
_cell.length_b   1.000
_cell.length_c   1.000
_cell.angle_alpha   90.00
_cell.angle_beta   90.00
_cell.angle_gamma   90.00
#
_symmetry.space_group_name_H-M   'P 1'
#
loop_
_entity.id
_entity.type
_entity.pdbx_description
1 polymer ?
#
loop_
_entity_poly.entity_id
_entity_poly.type
_entity_poly.pdbx_seq_one_letter_code
_entity_poly.pdbx_strand_id
1 'polypeptide(L)'
;GSVLVTLYDAVDAVHSGLSSSAKVSNVQANYQWNLAEDCSWIYVSKKGESNYKLSGRYHKGSMGVLVGVPKLVVNGMNSTAYINSVNRQLTAVPKNYDSTYYAVRTFASGKVGVYESYISSLPVVGLEGKTVATAVLSNPFYPVYAQ
;
A
#
# COMPACT_ATOMS: atom_id res chain seq x y z
N GLY A 1 -1.08 -3.71 9.08
CA GLY A 1 -1.76 -2.93 10.14
C GLY A 1 -3.25 -3.18 10.07
N SER A 2 -4.01 -2.73 11.07
CA SER A 2 -5.47 -2.81 11.08
C SER A 2 -6.07 -1.52 11.63
N VAL A 3 -7.07 -0.98 10.95
CA VAL A 3 -7.84 0.19 11.40
C VAL A 3 -9.32 -0.20 11.38
N LEU A 4 -10.04 0.17 12.44
CA LEU A 4 -11.50 0.08 12.53
C LEU A 4 -12.06 1.46 12.27
N VAL A 5 -12.92 1.62 11.25
CA VAL A 5 -13.57 2.90 10.95
C VAL A 5 -15.08 2.78 11.19
N THR A 6 -15.62 3.71 11.97
CA THR A 6 -17.05 3.87 12.26
C THR A 6 -17.77 4.50 11.07
N LEU A 7 -18.15 3.64 10.13
CA LEU A 7 -19.05 3.77 8.99
C LEU A 7 -19.75 5.11 8.66
N TYR A 8 -19.51 5.52 7.42
CA TYR A 8 -20.59 5.95 6.52
C TYR A 8 -20.96 4.88 5.46
N ASP A 9 -20.17 3.80 5.31
CA ASP A 9 -20.21 2.95 4.09
C ASP A 9 -20.99 1.62 4.20
N ALA A 10 -21.45 1.20 5.39
CA ALA A 10 -22.26 -0.03 5.53
C ALA A 10 -23.77 0.26 5.55
N VAL A 11 -24.17 1.51 5.31
CA VAL A 11 -25.56 1.95 5.42
C VAL A 11 -26.41 1.44 4.23
N ASP A 12 -25.83 1.30 3.04
CA ASP A 12 -26.55 0.81 1.85
C ASP A 12 -26.88 -0.69 1.91
N ALA A 13 -26.07 -1.48 2.61
CA ALA A 13 -26.33 -2.92 2.76
C ALA A 13 -27.45 -3.25 3.76
N VAL A 14 -27.85 -2.27 4.58
CA VAL A 14 -28.80 -2.43 5.69
C VAL A 14 -30.18 -1.84 5.34
N HIS A 15 -30.26 -0.94 4.36
CA HIS A 15 -31.47 -0.16 4.06
C HIS A 15 -32.66 -0.99 3.54
N SER A 16 -32.44 -2.14 2.90
CA SER A 16 -33.53 -2.89 2.23
C SER A 16 -34.37 -3.81 3.14
N GLY A 17 -34.08 -3.89 4.44
CA GLY A 17 -34.74 -4.84 5.36
C GLY A 17 -35.07 -4.31 6.76
N LEU A 18 -34.77 -3.05 7.06
CA LEU A 18 -35.11 -2.45 8.35
C LEU A 18 -36.54 -1.89 8.33
N SER A 19 -37.40 -2.37 9.22
CA SER A 19 -38.61 -1.62 9.59
C SER A 19 -38.19 -0.28 10.19
N SER A 20 -39.05 0.75 10.09
CA SER A 20 -38.83 2.12 10.58
C SER A 20 -38.52 2.27 12.08
N SER A 21 -38.46 1.16 12.83
CA SER A 21 -38.20 1.06 14.26
C SER A 21 -36.84 0.41 14.61
N ALA A 22 -36.13 -0.17 13.65
CA ALA A 22 -34.90 -0.90 13.93
C ALA A 22 -33.68 0.05 13.96
N LYS A 23 -33.07 0.21 15.15
CA LYS A 23 -31.80 0.92 15.30
C LYS A 23 -30.65 -0.06 15.07
N VAL A 24 -29.95 0.11 13.95
CA VAL A 24 -28.66 -0.54 13.71
C VAL A 24 -27.55 0.39 14.16
N SER A 25 -26.77 -0.04 15.15
CA SER A 25 -25.60 0.68 15.66
C SER A 25 -24.36 -0.21 15.58
N ASN A 26 -23.17 0.40 15.58
CA ASN A 26 -21.87 -0.27 15.68
C ASN A 26 -21.48 -1.24 14.55
N VAL A 27 -22.06 -1.13 13.36
CA VAL A 27 -21.47 -1.81 12.20
C VAL A 27 -20.10 -1.15 11.92
N GLN A 28 -19.07 -1.92 11.57
CA GLN A 28 -17.71 -1.40 11.31
C GLN A 28 -17.07 -2.22 10.20
N ALA A 29 -16.41 -1.55 9.25
CA ALA A 29 -15.58 -2.24 8.26
C ALA A 29 -14.21 -2.57 8.88
N ASN A 30 -13.71 -3.77 8.63
CA ASN A 30 -12.38 -4.19 9.03
C ASN A 30 -11.42 -4.11 7.84
N TYR A 31 -10.28 -3.43 8.03
CA TYR A 31 -9.26 -3.24 7.01
C TYR A 31 -7.99 -3.99 7.39
N GLN A 32 -7.54 -4.87 6.50
CA GLN A 32 -6.26 -5.57 6.60
C GLN A 32 -5.46 -5.30 5.33
N TRP A 33 -4.14 -5.12 5.46
CA TRP A 33 -3.27 -4.93 4.31
C TRP A 33 -1.91 -5.58 4.49
N ASN A 34 -1.36 -6.07 3.38
CA ASN A 34 0.00 -6.55 3.26
C ASN A 34 0.79 -5.61 2.34
N LEU A 35 1.93 -5.13 2.83
CA LEU A 35 2.82 -4.24 2.09
C LEU A 35 4.03 -5.03 1.60
N ALA A 36 4.40 -4.83 0.35
CA ALA A 36 5.63 -5.33 -0.24
C ALA A 36 6.44 -4.17 -0.81
N GLU A 37 7.74 -4.22 -0.57
CA GLU A 37 8.72 -3.24 -1.04
C GLU A 37 9.75 -3.93 -1.91
N ASP A 38 9.84 -3.51 -3.17
CA ASP A 38 10.85 -4.01 -4.10
C ASP A 38 11.92 -2.94 -4.30
N CYS A 39 13.15 -3.30 -3.97
CA CYS A 39 14.30 -2.40 -3.98
C CYS A 39 15.25 -2.74 -5.12
N SER A 40 15.79 -1.72 -5.80
CA SER A 40 16.91 -1.88 -6.75
C SER A 40 18.08 -0.98 -6.35
N TRP A 41 19.29 -1.55 -6.38
CA TRP A 41 20.54 -0.84 -6.16
C TRP A 41 21.47 -1.08 -7.33
N ILE A 42 21.91 0.00 -7.96
CA ILE A 42 22.80 -0.06 -9.12
C ILE A 42 24.19 0.42 -8.71
N TYR A 43 25.16 -0.47 -8.87
CA TYR A 43 26.55 -0.22 -8.59
C TYR A 43 27.34 -0.06 -9.90
N VAL A 44 28.15 1.00 -9.99
CA VAL A 44 28.93 1.34 -11.18
C VAL A 44 30.40 1.52 -10.79
N SER A 45 31.30 1.11 -11.68
CA SER A 45 32.74 1.37 -11.58
C SER A 45 33.24 1.97 -12.90
N LYS A 46 34.30 2.77 -12.83
CA LYS A 46 35.03 3.18 -14.04
C LYS A 46 36.05 2.12 -14.41
N LYS A 47 36.36 2.01 -15.70
CA LYS A 47 37.48 1.17 -16.16
C LYS A 47 38.76 1.61 -15.44
N GLY A 48 39.41 0.65 -14.77
CA GLY A 48 40.62 0.89 -13.97
C GLY A 48 40.36 1.14 -12.48
N GLU A 49 39.10 1.27 -12.03
CA GLU A 49 38.76 1.23 -10.61
C GLU A 49 38.60 -0.21 -10.13
N SER A 50 39.09 -0.50 -8.93
CA SER A 50 38.94 -1.83 -8.29
C SER A 50 37.60 -1.99 -7.56
N ASN A 51 36.91 -0.89 -7.27
CA ASN A 51 35.73 -0.87 -6.41
C ASN A 51 34.50 -0.34 -7.14
N TYR A 52 33.38 -1.02 -6.94
CA TYR A 52 32.07 -0.54 -7.34
C TYR A 52 31.54 0.49 -6.34
N LYS A 53 30.83 1.50 -6.85
CA LYS A 53 30.21 2.55 -6.04
C LYS A 53 28.71 2.54 -6.29
N LEU A 54 27.92 2.67 -5.22
CA LEU A 54 26.48 2.81 -5.34
C LEU A 54 26.18 4.09 -6.14
N SER A 55 25.35 3.96 -7.18
CA SER A 55 25.08 5.03 -8.15
C SER A 55 23.60 5.24 -8.42
N GLY A 56 22.76 4.24 -8.19
CA GLY A 56 21.30 4.35 -8.22
C GLY A 56 20.69 3.56 -7.08
N ARG A 57 19.64 4.11 -6.47
CA ARG A 57 18.83 3.46 -5.44
C ARG A 57 17.36 3.75 -5.73
N TYR A 58 16.56 2.71 -5.74
CA TYR A 58 15.15 2.78 -6.15
C TYR A 58 14.28 1.89 -5.28
N HIS A 59 13.08 2.38 -4.95
CA HIS A 59 12.12 1.65 -4.11
C HIS A 59 10.71 1.81 -4.68
N LYS A 60 10.11 0.69 -5.09
CA LYS A 60 8.69 0.64 -5.49
C LYS A 60 7.91 -0.13 -4.44
N GLY A 61 6.62 0.19 -4.34
CA GLY A 61 5.73 -0.45 -3.38
C GLY A 61 4.58 -1.16 -4.08
N SER A 62 4.17 -2.28 -3.52
CA SER A 62 2.88 -2.87 -3.82
C SER A 62 2.13 -3.22 -2.53
N MET A 63 0.81 -3.20 -2.59
CA MET A 63 -0.04 -3.48 -1.43
C MET A 63 -1.31 -4.19 -1.86
N GLY A 64 -1.64 -5.26 -1.14
CA GLY A 64 -2.97 -5.86 -1.13
C GLY A 64 -3.77 -5.31 0.04
N VAL A 65 -5.00 -4.89 -0.20
CA VAL A 65 -5.95 -4.45 0.84
C VAL A 65 -7.16 -5.36 0.80
N LEU A 66 -7.45 -5.99 1.94
CA LEU A 66 -8.66 -6.74 2.19
C LEU A 66 -9.60 -5.91 3.06
N VAL A 67 -10.81 -5.69 2.58
CA VAL A 67 -11.86 -5.00 3.32
C VAL A 67 -12.96 -6.00 3.65
N GLY A 68 -13.22 -6.24 4.94
CA GLY A 68 -14.36 -7.00 5.41
C GLY A 68 -15.51 -6.06 5.78
N VAL A 69 -16.62 -6.14 5.03
CA VAL A 69 -17.83 -5.35 5.28
C VAL A 69 -18.92 -6.25 5.85
N PRO A 70 -19.43 -5.97 7.07
CA PRO A 70 -20.58 -6.70 7.58
C PRO A 70 -21.83 -6.28 6.80
N LYS A 71 -22.54 -7.26 6.23
CA LYS A 71 -23.88 -7.13 5.68
C LYS A 71 -24.86 -7.72 6.68
N LEU A 72 -25.87 -6.93 7.05
CA LEU A 72 -26.96 -7.39 7.90
C LEU A 72 -28.14 -7.82 7.02
N VAL A 73 -28.63 -9.04 7.23
CA VAL A 73 -29.89 -9.50 6.63
C VAL A 73 -30.93 -9.57 7.72
N VAL A 74 -31.98 -8.76 7.60
CA VAL A 74 -33.06 -8.67 8.58
C VAL A 74 -34.31 -9.33 7.99
N ASN A 75 -34.53 -10.58 8.36
CA ASN A 75 -35.80 -11.28 8.14
C ASN A 75 -36.41 -11.60 9.50
N GLY A 76 -37.50 -10.93 9.88
CA GLY A 76 -38.35 -11.36 11.00
C GLY A 76 -37.71 -11.47 12.40
N MET A 77 -36.61 -10.75 12.68
CA MET A 77 -35.92 -10.66 13.99
C MET A 77 -34.85 -11.72 14.35
N ASN A 78 -34.20 -12.36 13.37
CA ASN A 78 -32.88 -12.99 13.58
C ASN A 78 -31.86 -12.41 12.60
N SER A 79 -31.14 -11.36 13.02
CA SER A 79 -30.11 -10.71 12.20
C SER A 79 -28.90 -11.64 12.05
N THR A 80 -28.63 -12.10 10.83
CA THR A 80 -27.38 -12.80 10.51
C THR A 80 -26.42 -11.81 9.85
N ALA A 81 -25.22 -11.66 10.40
CA ALA A 81 -24.15 -10.87 9.79
C ALA A 81 -23.36 -11.74 8.82
N TYR A 82 -23.25 -11.29 7.56
CA TYR A 82 -22.37 -11.89 6.56
C TYR A 82 -21.19 -10.95 6.31
N ILE A 83 -20.01 -11.47 5.98
CA ILE A 83 -18.87 -10.65 5.61
C ILE A 83 -18.70 -10.69 4.10
N ASN A 84 -18.84 -9.53 3.46
CA ASN A 84 -18.41 -9.33 2.08
C ASN A 84 -16.96 -8.88 2.09
N SER A 85 -16.10 -9.56 1.33
CA SER A 85 -14.71 -9.18 1.16
C SER A 85 -14.50 -8.44 -0.16
N VAL A 86 -13.78 -7.32 -0.10
CA VAL A 86 -13.27 -6.64 -1.29
C VAL A 86 -11.75 -6.71 -1.27
N ASN A 87 -11.16 -7.18 -2.36
CA ASN A 87 -9.71 -7.17 -2.56
C ASN A 87 -9.34 -6.01 -3.48
N ARG A 88 -8.36 -5.21 -3.08
CA ARG A 88 -7.76 -4.17 -3.90
C ARG A 88 -6.26 -4.35 -3.94
N GLN A 89 -5.69 -4.21 -5.14
CA GLN A 89 -4.25 -4.17 -5.32
C GLN A 89 -3.83 -2.78 -5.76
N LEU A 90 -2.77 -2.28 -5.14
CA LEU A 90 -2.12 -1.03 -5.50
C LEU A 90 -0.66 -1.33 -5.79
N THR A 91 -0.14 -0.78 -6.89
CA THR A 91 1.28 -0.77 -7.19
C THR A 91 1.67 0.65 -7.53
N ALA A 92 2.73 1.17 -6.89
CA ALA A 92 3.31 2.45 -7.23
C ALA A 92 4.77 2.24 -7.63
N VAL A 93 5.12 2.75 -8.81
CA VAL A 93 6.47 2.68 -9.37
C VAL A 93 7.03 4.10 -9.38
N PRO A 94 8.20 4.36 -8.76
CA PRO A 94 8.79 5.68 -8.78
C PRO A 94 9.35 5.99 -10.18
N LYS A 95 9.60 7.27 -10.44
CA LYS A 95 10.11 7.70 -11.75
C LYS A 95 11.48 7.09 -12.01
N ASN A 96 11.70 6.60 -13.24
CA ASN A 96 12.98 6.01 -13.66
C ASN A 96 13.44 4.82 -12.79
N TYR A 97 12.49 4.08 -12.21
CA TYR A 97 12.80 2.87 -11.44
C TYR A 97 13.74 1.95 -12.23
N ASP A 98 14.81 1.50 -11.56
CA ASP A 98 15.81 0.58 -12.10
C ASP A 98 16.55 1.10 -13.36
N SER A 99 16.61 2.42 -13.56
CA SER A 99 17.26 2.99 -14.73
C SER A 99 18.79 3.01 -14.61
N THR A 100 19.46 2.16 -15.37
CA THR A 100 20.92 2.18 -15.53
C THR A 100 21.42 3.49 -16.12
N TYR A 101 20.68 4.09 -17.06
CA TYR A 101 21.03 5.38 -17.67
C TYR A 101 21.15 6.49 -16.62
N TYR A 102 20.15 6.65 -15.74
CA TYR A 102 20.19 7.71 -14.72
C TYR A 102 21.24 7.42 -13.64
N ALA A 103 21.44 6.15 -13.27
CA ALA A 103 22.50 5.75 -12.34
C ALA A 103 23.91 6.09 -12.90
N VAL A 104 24.20 5.67 -14.14
CA VAL A 104 25.48 5.95 -14.82
C VAL A 104 25.65 7.44 -15.09
N ARG A 105 24.61 8.16 -15.54
CA ARG A 105 24.68 9.60 -15.77
C ARG A 105 25.03 10.36 -14.49
N THR A 106 24.41 9.97 -13.37
CA THR A 106 24.68 10.60 -12.06
C THR A 106 26.11 10.34 -11.64
N PHE A 107 26.56 9.09 -11.74
CA PHE A 107 27.95 8.69 -11.48
C PHE A 107 28.98 9.40 -12.38
N ALA A 108 28.71 9.52 -13.67
CA ALA A 108 29.58 10.14 -14.65
C ALA A 108 29.65 11.66 -14.48
N SER A 109 28.58 12.30 -14.00
CA SER A 109 28.55 13.75 -13.76
C SER A 109 29.49 14.24 -12.65
N GLY A 110 30.19 13.34 -11.96
CA GLY A 110 31.11 13.68 -10.87
C GLY A 110 30.41 14.19 -9.61
N LYS A 111 29.07 14.23 -9.59
CA LYS A 111 28.29 14.48 -8.40
C LYS A 111 28.49 13.33 -7.43
N VAL A 112 28.80 13.64 -6.18
CA VAL A 112 29.00 12.66 -5.08
C VAL A 112 27.66 12.05 -4.62
N GLY A 113 26.68 11.94 -5.52
CA GLY A 113 25.30 11.58 -5.20
C GLY A 113 24.90 10.26 -5.85
N VAL A 114 24.03 9.53 -5.14
CA VAL A 114 23.29 8.38 -5.68
C VAL A 114 22.06 8.94 -6.40
N TYR A 115 21.69 8.41 -7.56
CA TYR A 115 20.39 8.72 -8.15
C TYR A 115 19.29 8.05 -7.32
N GLU A 116 18.34 8.84 -6.83
CA GLU A 116 17.36 8.39 -5.86
C GLU A 116 15.95 8.51 -6.42
N SER A 117 15.16 7.44 -6.38
CA SER A 117 13.73 7.53 -6.67
C SER A 117 12.91 6.51 -5.90
N TYR A 118 11.99 7.00 -5.07
CA TYR A 118 11.32 6.20 -4.06
C TYR A 118 9.83 6.48 -4.01
N ILE A 119 9.08 5.42 -3.73
CA ILE A 119 7.78 5.53 -3.08
C ILE A 119 8.03 5.36 -1.58
N SER A 120 7.59 6.34 -0.78
CA SER A 120 7.73 6.32 0.69
C SER A 120 6.52 5.78 1.40
N SER A 121 5.35 5.83 0.75
CA SER A 121 4.11 5.33 1.33
C SER A 121 3.07 5.02 0.27
N LEU A 122 2.12 4.17 0.65
CA LEU A 122 0.95 3.82 -0.14
C LEU A 122 -0.33 4.13 0.66
N PRO A 123 -1.33 4.80 0.06
CA PRO A 123 -2.62 4.99 0.70
C PRO A 123 -3.36 3.66 0.81
N VAL A 124 -3.82 3.32 2.00
CA VAL A 124 -4.75 2.21 2.23
C VAL A 124 -6.13 2.73 1.87
N VAL A 125 -6.57 2.39 0.65
CA VAL A 125 -7.86 2.86 0.13
C VAL A 125 -8.96 1.93 0.58
N GLY A 126 -9.82 2.43 1.45
CA GLY A 126 -11.03 1.76 1.93
C GLY A 126 -12.20 1.88 0.97
N LEU A 127 -13.41 1.69 1.48
CA LEU A 127 -14.64 1.79 0.68
C LEU A 127 -14.79 3.19 0.06
N GLU A 128 -15.54 3.28 -1.04
CA GLU A 128 -15.80 4.52 -1.78
C GLU A 128 -14.55 5.28 -2.29
N GLY A 129 -13.36 4.65 -2.27
CA GLY A 129 -12.13 5.30 -2.70
C GLY A 129 -11.50 6.21 -1.63
N LYS A 130 -12.01 6.21 -0.40
CA LYS A 130 -11.46 7.01 0.70
C LYS A 130 -10.19 6.37 1.27
N THR A 131 -9.18 7.18 1.57
CA THR A 131 -7.99 6.70 2.27
C THR A 131 -8.29 6.56 3.75
N VAL A 132 -8.11 5.37 4.31
CA VAL A 132 -8.40 5.06 5.72
C VAL A 132 -7.14 4.94 6.57
N ALA A 133 -6.00 4.70 5.93
CA ALA A 133 -4.69 4.66 6.56
C ALA A 133 -3.59 4.91 5.50
N THR A 134 -2.36 5.08 5.96
CA THR A 134 -1.18 5.19 5.09
C THR A 134 -0.17 4.14 5.52
N ALA A 135 0.21 3.26 4.59
CA ALA A 135 1.25 2.26 4.82
C ALA A 135 2.61 2.85 4.42
N VAL A 136 3.57 2.88 5.36
CA VAL A 136 4.91 3.45 5.13
C VAL A 136 5.87 2.35 4.72
N LEU A 137 6.66 2.61 3.68
CA LEU A 137 7.73 1.73 3.20
C LEU A 137 9.02 1.99 3.98
N SER A 138 9.85 0.96 4.11
CA SER A 138 11.08 1.05 4.91
C SER A 138 12.20 1.83 4.20
N ASN A 139 12.20 1.80 2.86
CA ASN A 139 13.17 2.47 1.98
C ASN A 139 14.63 2.30 2.44
N PRO A 140 15.14 1.06 2.53
CA PRO A 140 16.48 0.80 3.04
C PRO A 140 17.57 1.47 2.18
N PHE A 141 18.56 2.06 2.86
CA PHE A 141 19.68 2.76 2.22
C PHE A 141 20.60 1.84 1.40
N TYR A 142 20.68 0.56 1.78
CA TYR A 142 21.53 -0.48 1.20
C TYR A 142 20.76 -1.81 1.17
N PRO A 143 21.18 -2.78 0.34
CA PRO A 143 20.62 -4.12 0.38
C PRO A 143 20.68 -4.66 1.82
N VAL A 144 19.51 -4.86 2.42
CA VAL A 144 19.40 -5.56 3.69
C VAL A 144 19.48 -7.04 3.36
N TYR A 145 20.38 -7.77 4.02
CA TYR A 145 20.38 -9.23 3.94
C TYR A 145 18.97 -9.72 4.30
N ALA A 146 18.37 -10.51 3.41
CA ALA A 146 17.11 -11.19 3.72
C ALA A 146 17.34 -12.03 4.98
N GLN A 147 16.58 -11.75 6.05
CA GLN A 147 16.47 -12.61 7.22
C GLN A 147 15.43 -13.70 6.94
#